data_AF-A0A416VPC8-F1
#
_entry.id   AF-A0A416VPC8-F1
#
_cell.length_a   1.000
_cell.length_b   1.000
_cell.length_c   1.000
_cell.angle_alpha   90.00
_cell.angle_beta   90.00
_cell.angle_gamma   90.00
#
_symmetry.space_group_name_H-M   'P 1'
#
loop_
_entity.id
_entity.type
_entity.pdbx_description
1 polymer ?
#
loop_
_entity_poly.entity_id
_entity_poly.type
_entity_poly.pdbx_seq_one_letter_code
_entity_poly.pdbx_strand_id
1 'polypeptide(L)'
;MKHMRKISQSIIIIILCTLGIYLNSCKEDETFTVFPTPVWRAEANPDYSVSMTATVVLPANLATYMQPEDQMAAFVGEECRGLAYLVDNIYYLLIKGSPGEQPQISIRYYSSRNQYMYTTDAIITFEADGVYGTTDNPVTLPLSIINK
;
A
#
# COMPACT_ATOMS: atom_id res chain seq x y z
N MET A 1 -16.70 -53.78 38.52
CA MET A 1 -17.44 -53.41 37.30
C MET A 1 -18.08 -51.99 37.28
N LYS A 2 -18.01 -51.18 38.36
CA LYS A 2 -18.57 -49.81 38.39
C LYS A 2 -17.58 -48.70 37.98
N HIS A 3 -16.28 -49.01 37.98
CA HIS A 3 -15.20 -48.04 37.76
C HIS A 3 -14.89 -47.78 36.27
N MET A 4 -15.00 -48.82 35.42
CA MET A 4 -14.76 -48.72 33.97
C MET A 4 -15.85 -47.92 33.22
N ARG A 5 -17.08 -47.88 33.76
CA ARG A 5 -18.20 -47.12 33.16
C ARG A 5 -18.04 -45.60 33.31
N LYS A 6 -17.46 -45.12 34.42
CA LYS A 6 -17.16 -43.70 34.63
C LYS A 6 -16.02 -43.22 33.73
N ILE A 7 -14.98 -44.04 33.56
CA ILE A 7 -13.84 -43.75 32.68
C ILE A 7 -14.29 -43.71 31.22
N SER A 8 -15.14 -44.64 30.78
CA SER A 8 -15.72 -44.66 29.44
C SER A 8 -16.63 -43.45 29.16
N GLN A 9 -17.47 -43.03 30.12
CA GLN A 9 -18.31 -41.83 29.97
C GLN A 9 -17.48 -40.54 29.94
N SER A 10 -16.42 -40.43 30.75
CA SER A 10 -15.53 -39.28 30.76
C SER A 10 -14.69 -39.16 29.47
N ILE A 11 -14.25 -40.27 28.89
CA ILE A 11 -13.47 -40.27 27.63
C ILE A 11 -14.34 -39.87 26.43
N ILE A 12 -15.61 -40.29 26.39
CA ILE A 12 -16.55 -39.94 25.30
C ILE A 12 -16.89 -38.43 25.32
N ILE A 13 -17.01 -37.83 26.51
CA ILE A 13 -17.28 -36.38 26.66
C ILE A 13 -16.06 -35.54 26.23
N ILE A 14 -14.83 -35.99 26.55
CA ILE A 14 -13.60 -35.28 26.17
C ILE A 14 -13.37 -35.34 24.65
N ILE A 15 -13.67 -36.48 24.00
CA ILE A 15 -13.54 -36.64 22.55
C ILE A 15 -14.61 -35.81 21.79
N LEU A 16 -15.82 -35.67 22.32
CA LEU A 16 -16.84 -34.77 21.76
C LEU A 16 -16.45 -33.28 21.94
N CYS A 17 -15.81 -32.91 23.04
CA CYS A 17 -15.32 -31.54 23.25
C CYS A 17 -14.13 -31.18 22.35
N THR A 18 -13.28 -32.13 21.96
CA THR A 18 -12.18 -31.87 21.02
C THR A 18 -12.60 -31.79 19.56
N LEU A 19 -13.73 -32.41 19.17
CA LEU A 19 -14.29 -32.26 17.82
C LEU A 19 -15.01 -30.91 17.63
N GLY A 20 -15.47 -30.27 18.71
CA GLY A 20 -16.21 -29.00 18.68
C GLY A 20 -15.36 -27.74 18.51
N ILE A 21 -14.03 -27.84 18.46
CA ILE A 21 -13.13 -26.67 18.37
C ILE A 21 -12.58 -26.45 16.94
N TYR A 22 -12.90 -27.33 15.98
CA TYR A 22 -12.37 -27.23 14.62
C TYR A 22 -13.16 -26.34 13.65
N LEU A 23 -14.21 -25.65 14.10
CA LEU A 23 -14.97 -24.74 13.25
C LEU A 23 -15.03 -23.35 13.88
N ASN A 24 -13.88 -22.71 14.05
CA ASN A 24 -13.80 -21.25 14.04
C ASN A 24 -12.34 -20.81 13.87
N SER A 25 -11.92 -20.70 12.60
CA SER A 25 -11.14 -19.56 12.13
C SER A 25 -10.88 -19.72 10.62
N CYS A 26 -11.94 -19.87 9.81
CA CYS A 26 -11.86 -19.23 8.50
C CYS A 26 -11.88 -17.74 8.81
N LYS A 27 -10.71 -17.10 8.87
CA LYS A 27 -10.66 -15.65 8.70
C LYS A 27 -11.37 -15.42 7.38
N GLU A 28 -12.46 -14.67 7.42
CA GLU A 28 -13.12 -14.20 6.22
C GLU A 28 -12.01 -13.50 5.41
N ASP A 29 -11.65 -14.06 4.25
CA ASP A 29 -10.63 -13.45 3.42
C ASP A 29 -11.20 -12.09 2.98
N GLU A 30 -10.69 -11.00 3.56
CA GLU A 30 -11.08 -9.66 3.16
C GLU A 30 -10.65 -9.46 1.71
N THR A 31 -11.59 -9.64 0.79
CA THR A 31 -11.34 -9.43 -0.64
C THR A 31 -11.45 -7.94 -0.94
N PHE A 32 -10.31 -7.28 -1.15
CA PHE A 32 -10.27 -5.88 -1.58
C PHE A 32 -10.52 -5.74 -3.08
N THR A 33 -10.80 -4.52 -3.52
CA THR A 33 -10.94 -4.22 -4.95
C THR A 33 -9.62 -4.45 -5.67
N VAL A 34 -9.66 -5.21 -6.76
CA VAL A 34 -8.54 -5.39 -7.69
C VAL A 34 -8.60 -4.40 -8.84
N PHE A 35 -7.42 -3.97 -9.31
CA PHE A 35 -7.22 -3.03 -10.39
C PHE A 35 -6.38 -3.66 -11.50
N PRO A 36 -6.62 -3.34 -12.78
CA PRO A 36 -5.65 -3.69 -13.82
C PRO A 36 -4.33 -2.95 -13.55
N THR A 37 -3.22 -3.48 -14.08
CA THR A 37 -1.94 -2.78 -14.03
C THR A 37 -2.10 -1.37 -14.60
N PRO A 38 -1.77 -0.32 -13.83
CA PRO A 38 -1.97 1.04 -14.29
C PRO A 38 -1.04 1.38 -15.45
N VAL A 39 -1.50 2.29 -16.30
CA VAL A 39 -0.71 2.91 -17.35
C VAL A 39 -0.58 4.39 -17.02
N TRP A 40 0.08 4.69 -15.90
CA TRP A 40 0.31 6.07 -15.49
C TRP A 40 1.32 6.74 -16.41
N ARG A 41 1.05 8.00 -16.72
CA ARG A 41 1.90 8.85 -17.55
C ARG A 41 1.89 10.23 -16.95
N ALA A 42 3.06 10.78 -16.67
CA ALA A 42 3.15 12.20 -16.36
C ALA A 42 2.64 12.98 -17.58
N GLU A 43 1.60 13.78 -17.41
CA GLU A 43 1.03 14.53 -18.53
C GLU A 43 2.04 15.57 -19.03
N ALA A 44 2.20 15.65 -20.35
CA ALA A 44 3.07 16.64 -20.96
C ALA A 44 2.33 17.98 -21.02
N ASN A 45 2.65 18.86 -20.08
CA ASN A 45 2.14 20.23 -20.05
C ASN A 45 3.33 21.21 -20.18
N PRO A 46 3.36 22.09 -21.20
CA PRO A 46 4.46 23.05 -21.38
C PRO A 46 4.60 24.05 -20.22
N ASP A 47 3.54 24.26 -19.44
CA ASP A 47 3.58 25.15 -18.28
C ASP A 47 4.33 24.53 -17.09
N TYR A 48 4.48 23.19 -17.06
CA TYR A 48 5.23 22.48 -16.01
C TYR A 48 6.73 22.57 -16.22
N SER A 49 7.24 23.78 -16.05
CA SER A 49 8.63 24.16 -16.24
C SER A 49 9.50 23.97 -14.98
N VAL A 50 8.89 23.72 -13.82
CA VAL A 50 9.59 23.48 -12.55
C VAL A 50 9.26 22.10 -11.97
N SER A 51 10.01 21.68 -10.96
CA SER A 51 9.80 20.39 -10.31
C SER A 51 10.17 20.41 -8.85
N MET A 52 9.64 19.43 -8.12
CA MET A 52 10.12 19.04 -6.79
C MET A 52 10.58 17.58 -6.81
N THR A 53 11.35 17.19 -5.81
CA THR A 53 11.77 15.79 -5.61
C THR A 53 11.07 15.20 -4.41
N ALA A 54 10.69 13.93 -4.50
CA ALA A 54 10.24 13.14 -3.35
C ALA A 54 11.04 11.84 -3.28
N THR A 55 11.52 11.52 -2.08
CA THR A 55 12.22 10.27 -1.78
C THR A 55 11.49 9.56 -0.64
N VAL A 56 10.85 8.44 -0.98
CA VAL A 56 9.84 7.81 -0.13
C VAL A 56 10.01 6.30 -0.07
N VAL A 57 9.49 5.70 1.00
CA VAL A 57 9.48 4.24 1.20
C VAL A 57 8.08 3.77 1.58
N LEU A 58 7.82 2.50 1.28
CA LEU A 58 6.59 1.83 1.70
C LEU A 58 6.58 1.60 3.21
N PRO A 59 5.41 1.61 3.87
CA PRO A 59 5.29 1.14 5.24
C PRO A 59 5.66 -0.35 5.32
N ALA A 60 6.20 -0.79 6.46
CA ALA A 60 6.83 -2.11 6.61
C ALA A 60 5.94 -3.30 6.19
N ASN A 61 4.62 -3.19 6.42
CA ASN A 61 3.65 -4.22 6.03
C ASN A 61 3.51 -4.39 4.51
N LEU A 62 3.77 -3.33 3.73
CA LEU A 62 3.78 -3.39 2.26
C LEU A 62 5.18 -3.67 1.72
N ALA A 63 6.22 -3.06 2.32
CA ALA A 63 7.62 -3.23 1.90
C ALA A 63 8.05 -4.72 1.87
N THR A 64 7.55 -5.53 2.81
CA THR A 64 7.83 -6.97 2.90
C THR A 64 7.40 -7.76 1.65
N TYR A 65 6.43 -7.24 0.88
CA TYR A 65 5.85 -7.92 -0.28
C TYR A 65 6.08 -7.18 -1.60
N MET A 66 6.89 -6.12 -1.59
CA MET A 66 7.18 -5.31 -2.76
C MET A 66 7.76 -6.18 -3.89
N GLN A 67 7.28 -5.95 -5.11
CA GLN A 67 7.75 -6.60 -6.32
C GLN A 67 8.36 -5.57 -7.28
N PRO A 68 9.30 -5.97 -8.16
CA PRO A 68 9.84 -5.11 -9.20
C PRO A 68 8.77 -4.52 -10.15
N GLU A 69 7.65 -5.22 -10.32
CA GLU A 69 6.54 -4.82 -11.19
C GLU A 69 5.54 -3.86 -10.51
N ASP A 70 5.75 -3.56 -9.22
CA ASP A 70 4.93 -2.58 -8.50
C ASP A 70 5.18 -1.18 -9.05
N GLN A 71 4.14 -0.34 -9.04
CA GLN A 71 4.21 1.01 -9.60
C GLN A 71 3.88 2.05 -8.53
N MET A 72 4.53 3.20 -8.61
CA MET A 72 4.23 4.36 -7.75
C MET A 72 4.24 5.65 -8.58
N ALA A 73 3.30 6.55 -8.31
CA ALA A 73 3.23 7.86 -8.95
C ALA A 73 2.61 8.92 -8.05
N ALA A 74 2.97 10.18 -8.31
CA ALA A 74 2.45 11.37 -7.65
C ALA A 74 1.30 11.99 -8.45
N PHE A 75 0.26 12.45 -7.76
CA PHE A 75 -0.95 12.98 -8.34
C PHE A 75 -1.35 14.33 -7.75
N VAL A 76 -1.83 15.23 -8.59
CA VAL A 76 -2.61 16.41 -8.19
C VAL A 76 -4.04 16.16 -8.65
N GLY A 77 -4.93 15.83 -7.70
CA GLY A 77 -6.24 15.27 -8.02
C GLY A 77 -6.09 13.94 -8.77
N GLU A 78 -6.54 13.91 -10.04
CA GLU A 78 -6.41 12.74 -10.92
C GLU A 78 -5.23 12.83 -11.89
N GLU A 79 -4.55 13.98 -11.94
CA GLU A 79 -3.48 14.23 -12.88
C GLU A 79 -2.17 13.65 -12.36
N CYS A 80 -1.58 12.71 -13.09
CA CYS A 80 -0.27 12.16 -12.76
C CYS A 80 0.82 13.21 -13.06
N ARG A 81 1.55 13.65 -12.04
CA ARG A 81 2.60 14.68 -12.14
C ARG A 81 4.02 14.13 -12.03
N GLY A 82 4.20 12.87 -11.68
CA GLY A 82 5.52 12.25 -11.63
C GLY A 82 5.42 10.75 -11.43
N LEU A 83 6.19 9.99 -12.23
CA LEU A 83 6.36 8.55 -12.04
C LEU A 83 7.56 8.31 -11.11
N ALA A 84 7.43 7.31 -10.25
CA ALA A 84 8.54 6.89 -9.42
C ALA A 84 9.46 5.92 -10.16
N TYR A 85 10.74 5.95 -9.80
CA TYR A 85 11.67 4.85 -10.07
C TYR A 85 12.18 4.28 -8.74
N LEU A 86 12.48 2.98 -8.73
CA LEU A 86 12.85 2.23 -7.53
C LEU A 86 14.34 1.89 -7.54
N VAL A 87 15.05 2.22 -6.46
CA VAL A 87 16.45 1.81 -6.22
C VAL A 87 16.58 1.42 -4.76
N ASP A 88 17.10 0.23 -4.46
CA ASP A 88 17.34 -0.27 -3.10
C ASP A 88 16.15 -0.09 -2.14
N ASN A 89 14.94 -0.42 -2.60
CA ASN A 89 13.66 -0.28 -1.89
C ASN A 89 13.22 1.16 -1.58
N ILE A 90 13.88 2.16 -2.18
CA ILE A 90 13.52 3.56 -2.08
C ILE A 90 12.92 4.02 -3.42
N TYR A 91 11.75 4.65 -3.35
CA TYR A 91 11.10 5.27 -4.50
C TYR A 91 11.51 6.73 -4.61
N TYR A 92 11.90 7.11 -5.81
CA TYR A 92 12.32 8.47 -6.16
C TYR A 92 11.37 9.03 -7.21
N LEU A 93 10.82 10.20 -6.94
CA LEU A 93 9.89 10.89 -7.83
C LEU A 93 10.44 12.27 -8.18
N LEU A 94 10.35 12.60 -9.48
CA LEU A 94 10.45 13.97 -9.96
C LEU A 94 9.05 14.45 -10.31
N ILE A 95 8.49 15.33 -9.49
CA ILE A 95 7.11 15.79 -9.60
C ILE A 95 7.10 17.12 -10.33
N LYS A 96 6.31 17.23 -11.39
CA LYS A 96 6.25 18.39 -12.28
C LYS A 96 5.13 19.36 -11.89
N GLY A 97 5.40 20.65 -12.00
CA GLY A 97 4.43 21.70 -11.72
C GLY A 97 4.80 23.04 -12.34
N SER A 98 3.91 24.01 -12.18
CA SER A 98 4.08 25.36 -12.72
C SER A 98 4.76 26.30 -11.71
N PRO A 99 5.46 27.37 -12.17
CA PRO A 99 6.01 28.37 -11.26
C PRO A 99 4.91 29.02 -10.40
N GLY A 100 5.08 29.02 -9.08
CA GLY A 100 4.13 29.60 -8.12
C GLY A 100 2.91 28.73 -7.80
N GLU A 101 2.76 27.56 -8.42
CA GLU A 101 1.76 26.55 -8.05
C GLU A 101 2.08 26.00 -6.65
N GLN A 102 1.05 25.76 -5.83
CA GLN A 102 1.19 25.07 -4.54
C GLN A 102 0.06 24.03 -4.31
N PRO A 103 -0.19 23.12 -5.27
CA PRO A 103 -1.20 22.09 -5.11
C PRO A 103 -0.80 21.11 -3.99
N GLN A 104 -1.82 20.43 -3.46
CA GLN A 104 -1.61 19.27 -2.60
C GLN A 104 -1.45 18.03 -3.47
N ILE A 105 -0.43 17.22 -3.18
CA ILE A 105 -0.06 16.01 -3.90
C ILE A 105 -0.40 14.79 -3.05
N SER A 106 -1.02 13.79 -3.67
CA SER A 106 -1.15 12.44 -3.16
C SER A 106 -0.22 11.49 -3.90
N ILE A 107 0.14 10.37 -3.26
CA ILE A 107 0.91 9.29 -3.88
C ILE A 107 -0.01 8.09 -4.03
N ARG A 108 -0.01 7.47 -5.22
CA ARG A 108 -0.64 6.18 -5.46
C ARG A 108 0.42 5.10 -5.61
N TYR A 109 0.14 3.92 -5.06
CA TYR A 109 0.98 2.74 -5.14
C TYR A 109 0.14 1.54 -5.59
N TYR A 110 0.58 0.88 -6.66
CA TYR A 110 -0.02 -0.35 -7.17
C TYR A 110 0.85 -1.54 -6.81
N SER A 111 0.27 -2.53 -6.15
CA SER A 111 0.92 -3.81 -5.91
C SER A 111 0.50 -4.83 -6.97
N SER A 112 1.45 -5.26 -7.78
CA SER A 112 1.30 -6.29 -8.82
C SER A 112 0.92 -7.65 -8.26
N ARG A 113 1.35 -7.96 -7.02
CA ARG A 113 1.12 -9.25 -6.36
C ARG A 113 -0.35 -9.56 -6.12
N ASN A 114 -1.11 -8.59 -5.64
CA ASN A 114 -2.53 -8.73 -5.29
C ASN A 114 -3.45 -7.84 -6.14
N GLN A 115 -2.86 -7.04 -7.03
CA GLN A 115 -3.56 -6.10 -7.89
C GLN A 115 -4.31 -5.01 -7.11
N TYR A 116 -3.89 -4.71 -5.88
CA TYR A 116 -4.50 -3.65 -5.06
C TYR A 116 -3.85 -2.30 -5.35
N MET A 117 -4.68 -1.26 -5.20
CA MET A 117 -4.25 0.13 -5.27
C MET A 117 -4.30 0.74 -3.88
N TYR A 118 -3.27 1.49 -3.55
CA TYR A 118 -3.16 2.24 -2.31
C TYR A 118 -2.96 3.72 -2.64
N THR A 119 -3.39 4.60 -1.75
CA THR A 119 -3.17 6.04 -1.87
C THR A 119 -2.82 6.66 -0.53
N THR A 120 -2.12 7.77 -0.54
CA THR A 120 -2.13 8.71 0.59
C THR A 120 -3.30 9.68 0.43
N ASP A 121 -3.64 10.39 1.51
CA ASP A 121 -4.28 11.69 1.37
C ASP A 121 -3.35 12.66 0.61
N ALA A 122 -3.86 13.83 0.22
CA ALA A 122 -3.03 14.87 -0.39
C ALA A 122 -2.20 15.57 0.71
N ILE A 123 -1.03 15.00 1.03
CA ILE A 123 -0.22 15.35 2.22
C ILE A 123 1.04 16.13 1.90
N ILE A 124 1.38 16.32 0.62
CA ILE A 124 2.59 17.03 0.19
C ILE A 124 2.17 18.32 -0.50
N THR A 125 2.58 19.47 0.02
CA THR A 125 2.47 20.74 -0.71
C THR A 125 3.57 20.81 -1.75
N PHE A 126 3.21 21.01 -3.02
CA PHE A 126 4.21 21.24 -4.06
C PHE A 126 4.90 22.59 -3.84
N GLU A 127 6.22 22.59 -3.97
CA GLU A 127 7.04 23.81 -4.02
C GLU A 127 8.12 23.64 -5.09
N ALA A 128 8.34 24.67 -5.90
CA ALA A 128 9.39 24.66 -6.92
C ALA A 128 10.77 24.42 -6.27
N ASP A 129 11.54 23.48 -6.82
CA ASP A 129 12.82 23.00 -6.30
C ASP A 129 12.74 22.41 -4.87
N GLY A 130 11.53 22.09 -4.42
CA GLY A 130 11.27 21.48 -3.12
C GLY A 130 11.83 20.07 -3.00
N VAL A 131 12.10 19.67 -1.75
CA VAL A 131 12.64 18.36 -1.41
C VAL A 131 11.76 17.73 -0.32
N TYR A 132 11.12 16.61 -0.66
CA TYR A 132 10.30 15.82 0.26
C TYR A 132 11.00 14.49 0.58
N GLY A 133 11.73 14.47 1.70
CA GLY A 133 12.60 13.33 2.05
C GLY A 133 13.90 13.32 1.26
N THR A 134 14.84 12.50 1.71
CA THR A 134 16.15 12.30 1.06
C THR A 134 16.52 10.82 1.05
N THR A 135 17.57 10.43 0.33
CA THR A 135 18.07 9.04 0.36
C THR A 135 18.47 8.60 1.76
N ASP A 136 19.10 9.48 2.54
CA ASP A 136 19.55 9.19 3.91
C ASP A 136 18.38 9.18 4.92
N ASN A 137 17.31 9.92 4.61
CA ASN A 137 16.12 10.01 5.45
C ASN A 137 14.85 10.03 4.58
N PRO A 138 14.46 8.87 4.01
CA PRO A 138 13.28 8.78 3.16
C PRO A 138 12.01 8.86 3.99
N VAL A 139 10.95 9.41 3.42
CA VAL A 139 9.66 9.50 4.13
C VAL A 139 8.87 8.19 3.96
N THR A 140 8.38 7.63 5.06
CA THR A 140 7.46 6.49 5.01
C THR A 140 6.04 6.95 4.69
N LEU A 141 5.43 6.41 3.64
CA LEU A 141 4.10 6.83 3.20
C LEU A 141 2.98 6.25 4.08
N PRO A 142 2.00 7.07 4.53
CA PRO A 142 0.81 6.61 5.24
C PRO A 142 -0.24 6.09 4.24
N LEU A 143 0.06 4.98 3.57
CA LEU A 143 -0.79 4.41 2.53
C LEU A 143 -2.06 3.77 3.11
N SER A 144 -3.21 4.09 2.52
CA SER A 144 -4.50 3.43 2.73
C SER A 144 -4.94 2.71 1.45
N ILE A 145 -5.67 1.61 1.59
CA ILE A 145 -6.18 0.86 0.45
C ILE A 145 -7.35 1.59 -0.22
N ILE A 146 -7.37 1.64 -1.55
CA ILE A 146 -8.49 2.20 -2.31
C ILE A 146 -9.60 1.15 -2.40
N ASN A 147 -10.70 1.41 -1.71
CA ASN A 147 -11.95 0.67 -1.85
C ASN A 147 -12.87 1.46 -2.79
N LYS A 148 -13.61 0.76 -3.66
CA LYS A 148 -14.65 1.37 -4.50
C LYS A 148 -15.76 2.02 -3.67
#